data_AF-A0A522VCE8-F1
#
_entry.id   AF-A0A522VCE8-F1
#
_cell.length_a   1.000
_cell.length_b   1.000
_cell.length_c   1.000
_cell.angle_alpha   90.00
_cell.angle_beta   90.00
_cell.angle_gamma   90.00
#
_symmetry.space_group_name_H-M   'P 1'
#
loop_
_entity.id
_entity.type
_entity.pdbx_description
1 polymer ?
#
loop_
_entity_poly.entity_id
_entity_poly.type
_entity_poly.pdbx_seq_one_letter_code
_entity_poly.pdbx_strand_id
1 'polypeptide(L)'
;NTGIDLAPFDRVAVGASIRYGKHRPCVAQFMRERRGTLEAKRCAFFSVNIVARKPQKNTPQTNPYMKKFLKQIGWRPSQLAVFAGKLDYPRYTFWDRQIIRFIMFLTRGPTDPATVIEYTDWQQVETFARALGDA
;
A
#
# COMPACT_ATOMS: atom_id res chain seq x y z
N ASN A 1 -10.00 -12.03 2.76
CA ASN A 1 -11.32 -12.64 2.59
C ASN A 1 -11.54 -12.78 1.09
N THR A 2 -11.41 -13.98 0.53
CA THR A 2 -11.53 -14.22 -0.94
C THR A 2 -12.98 -14.44 -1.39
N GLY A 3 -13.90 -14.60 -0.43
CA GLY A 3 -15.34 -14.81 -0.65
C GLY A 3 -16.16 -13.53 -0.80
N ILE A 4 -15.55 -12.38 -1.12
CA ILE A 4 -16.30 -11.15 -1.40
C ILE A 4 -16.83 -11.25 -2.83
N ASP A 5 -18.14 -11.13 -3.00
CA ASP A 5 -18.74 -10.99 -4.33
C ASP A 5 -18.44 -9.58 -4.87
N LEU A 6 -17.85 -9.54 -6.07
CA LEU A 6 -17.49 -8.31 -6.76
C LEU A 6 -18.52 -7.88 -7.81
N ALA A 7 -19.52 -8.72 -8.10
CA ALA A 7 -20.56 -8.46 -9.08
C ALA A 7 -21.32 -7.13 -8.85
N PRO A 8 -21.73 -6.75 -7.62
CA PRO A 8 -22.55 -5.56 -7.42
C PRO A 8 -21.76 -4.24 -7.45
N PHE A 9 -20.43 -4.30 -7.52
CA PHE A 9 -19.59 -3.10 -7.49
C PHE A 9 -19.19 -2.69 -8.89
N ASP A 10 -19.31 -1.42 -9.22
CA ASP A 10 -18.84 -0.89 -10.52
C ASP A 10 -17.32 -0.73 -10.55
N ARG A 11 -16.71 -0.46 -9.40
CA ARG A 11 -15.29 -0.18 -9.24
C ARG A 11 -14.72 -0.85 -8.00
N VAL A 12 -13.44 -1.25 -8.06
CA VAL A 12 -12.79 -1.96 -6.94
C VAL A 12 -11.44 -1.32 -6.62
N ALA A 13 -11.31 -0.79 -5.40
CA ALA A 13 -10.03 -0.36 -4.85
C ALA A 13 -9.46 -1.40 -3.88
N VAL A 14 -8.21 -1.82 -4.09
CA VAL A 14 -7.51 -2.76 -3.21
C VAL A 14 -6.34 -2.05 -2.55
N GLY A 15 -6.40 -1.92 -1.23
CA GLY A 15 -5.34 -1.34 -0.41
C GLY A 15 -4.51 -2.40 0.30
N ALA A 16 -3.19 -2.27 0.28
CA ALA A 16 -2.31 -3.18 1.00
C ALA A 16 -1.18 -2.46 1.76
N SER A 17 -1.12 -2.68 3.07
CA SER A 17 0.00 -2.22 3.90
C SER A 17 1.17 -3.20 3.86
N ILE A 18 2.40 -2.68 3.95
CA ILE A 18 3.59 -3.51 4.17
C ILE A 18 3.78 -3.84 5.65
N ARG A 19 3.93 -5.13 5.95
CA ARG A 19 4.39 -5.64 7.26
C ARG A 19 5.59 -6.55 7.04
N TYR A 20 6.63 -6.39 7.84
CA TYR A 20 7.87 -7.19 7.73
C TYR A 20 8.45 -7.24 6.31
N GLY A 21 8.37 -6.11 5.58
CA GLY A 21 8.89 -5.97 4.22
C GLY A 21 8.11 -6.70 3.12
N LYS A 22 6.88 -7.17 3.38
CA LYS A 22 6.03 -7.82 2.38
C LYS A 22 4.56 -7.37 2.50
N HIS A 23 3.82 -7.42 1.40
CA HIS A 23 2.36 -7.37 1.46
C HIS A 23 1.84 -8.70 2.01
N ARG A 24 0.65 -8.69 2.60
CA ARG A 24 0.01 -9.94 3.05
C ARG A 24 -0.27 -10.85 1.85
N PRO A 25 0.13 -12.14 1.87
CA PRO A 25 -0.06 -13.04 0.73
C PRO A 25 -1.50 -13.16 0.26
N CYS A 26 -2.47 -13.06 1.18
CA CYS A 26 -3.89 -13.12 0.87
C CYS A 26 -4.36 -12.02 -0.08
N VAL A 27 -3.71 -10.85 -0.10
CA VAL A 27 -4.06 -9.76 -1.04
C VAL A 27 -3.63 -10.14 -2.46
N ALA A 28 -2.41 -10.64 -2.62
CA ALA A 28 -1.93 -11.10 -3.92
C ALA A 28 -2.73 -12.31 -4.42
N GLN A 29 -3.13 -13.22 -3.53
CA GLN A 29 -4.02 -14.33 -3.86
C GLN A 29 -5.37 -13.82 -4.37
N PHE A 30 -6.04 -12.94 -3.62
CA PHE A 30 -7.30 -12.33 -4.02
C PHE A 30 -7.22 -11.67 -5.41
N MET A 31 -6.19 -10.87 -5.66
CA MET A 31 -6.02 -10.18 -6.94
C MET A 31 -5.71 -11.12 -8.10
N ARG A 32 -5.08 -12.28 -7.87
CA ARG A 32 -4.87 -13.30 -8.90
C ARG A 32 -6.15 -14.06 -9.21
N GLU A 33 -6.84 -14.53 -8.16
CA GLU A 33 -8.07 -15.32 -8.30
C GLU A 33 -9.21 -14.53 -8.93
N ARG A 34 -9.30 -13.22 -8.64
CA ARG A 34 -10.35 -12.34 -9.15
C ARG A 34 -9.92 -11.51 -10.35
N ARG A 35 -8.79 -11.84 -10.99
CA ARG A 35 -8.20 -11.06 -12.08
C ARG A 35 -9.22 -10.70 -13.17
N GLY A 36 -9.95 -11.67 -13.72
CA GLY A 36 -10.90 -11.41 -14.81
C GLY A 36 -11.98 -10.39 -14.45
N THR A 37 -12.53 -10.49 -13.24
CA THR A 37 -13.53 -9.54 -12.73
C THR A 37 -12.91 -8.16 -12.45
N LEU A 38 -11.70 -8.12 -11.90
CA LEU A 38 -10.99 -6.88 -11.56
C LEU A 38 -10.49 -6.13 -12.81
N GLU A 39 -10.10 -6.84 -13.86
CA GLU A 39 -9.73 -6.27 -15.15
C GLU A 39 -10.97 -5.66 -15.84
N ALA A 40 -12.14 -6.29 -15.75
CA ALA A 40 -13.38 -5.79 -16.33
C ALA A 40 -13.97 -4.57 -15.58
N LYS A 41 -13.92 -4.55 -14.25
CA LYS A 41 -14.58 -3.54 -13.39
C LYS A 41 -13.71 -2.36 -12.99
N ARG A 42 -12.62 -2.06 -13.73
CA ARG A 42 -11.67 -0.99 -13.39
C ARG A 42 -11.15 -1.05 -11.96
N CYS A 43 -10.19 -1.95 -11.74
CA CYS A 43 -9.52 -2.08 -10.44
C CYS A 43 -8.39 -1.06 -10.25
N ALA A 44 -8.36 -0.45 -9.06
CA ALA A 44 -7.26 0.35 -8.56
C ALA A 44 -6.53 -0.38 -7.42
N PHE A 45 -5.21 -0.25 -7.34
CA PHE A 45 -4.41 -0.79 -6.25
C PHE A 45 -3.52 0.28 -5.63
N PHE A 46 -3.48 0.33 -4.30
CA PHE A 46 -2.58 1.23 -3.59
C PHE A 46 -1.80 0.52 -2.49
N SER A 47 -0.53 0.90 -2.36
CA SER A 47 0.39 0.33 -1.37
C SER A 47 0.70 1.37 -0.30
N VAL A 48 0.49 1.01 0.97
CA VAL A 48 0.82 1.88 2.10
C VAL A 48 2.10 1.38 2.76
N ASN A 49 3.16 2.20 2.76
CA ASN A 49 4.43 1.83 3.37
C ASN A 49 5.25 3.05 3.81
N ILE A 50 5.99 2.91 4.91
CA ILE A 50 6.67 4.04 5.54
C ILE A 50 7.87 4.57 4.73
N VAL A 51 8.46 3.74 3.87
CA VAL A 51 9.59 4.16 3.01
C VAL A 51 9.13 5.08 1.88
N ALA A 52 7.83 5.11 1.57
CA ALA A 52 7.22 6.05 0.64
C ALA A 52 7.28 7.50 1.13
N ARG A 53 7.71 7.79 2.36
CA ARG A 53 8.01 9.17 2.78
C ARG A 53 9.14 9.82 1.97
N LYS A 54 9.97 9.00 1.31
CA LYS A 54 11.07 9.50 0.47
C LYS A 54 10.55 9.78 -0.95
N PRO A 55 10.83 10.95 -1.53
CA PRO A 55 10.42 11.27 -2.90
C PRO A 55 10.87 10.22 -3.93
N GLN A 56 12.06 9.62 -3.76
CA GLN A 56 12.50 8.56 -4.67
C GLN A 56 11.84 7.18 -4.47
N LYS A 57 10.83 7.05 -3.60
CA LYS A 57 10.13 5.78 -3.30
C LYS A 57 8.61 5.93 -3.17
N ASN A 58 8.07 7.10 -3.50
CA ASN A 58 6.67 7.45 -3.30
C ASN A 58 5.79 7.21 -4.55
N THR A 59 6.35 6.67 -5.64
CA THR A 59 5.58 6.37 -6.86
C THR A 59 5.52 4.86 -7.13
N PRO A 60 4.50 4.37 -7.87
CA PRO A 60 4.42 2.96 -8.24
C PRO A 60 5.67 2.42 -8.98
N GLN A 61 6.33 3.28 -9.76
CA GLN A 61 7.52 2.97 -10.55
C GLN A 61 8.79 2.95 -9.71
N THR A 62 8.85 3.71 -8.62
CA THR A 62 10.06 3.82 -7.80
C THR A 62 9.98 2.95 -6.54
N ASN A 63 8.77 2.62 -6.08
CA ASN A 63 8.57 1.84 -4.88
C ASN A 63 8.93 0.34 -5.10
N PRO A 64 9.90 -0.21 -4.35
CA PRO A 64 10.32 -1.60 -4.53
C PRO A 64 9.23 -2.61 -4.16
N TYR A 65 8.37 -2.27 -3.19
CA TYR A 65 7.29 -3.16 -2.77
C TYR A 65 6.17 -3.20 -3.80
N MET A 66 5.83 -2.05 -4.41
CA MET A 66 4.88 -2.02 -5.54
C MET A 66 5.39 -2.88 -6.70
N LYS A 67 6.64 -2.67 -7.14
CA LYS A 67 7.26 -3.47 -8.21
C LYS A 67 7.22 -4.97 -7.91
N LYS A 68 7.56 -5.36 -6.68
CA LYS A 68 7.53 -6.76 -6.25
C LYS A 68 6.11 -7.33 -6.27
N PHE A 69 5.14 -6.56 -5.81
CA PHE A 69 3.73 -6.97 -5.78
C PHE A 69 3.15 -7.17 -7.18
N LEU A 70 3.39 -6.23 -8.10
CA LEU A 70 2.94 -6.35 -9.49
C LEU A 70 3.52 -7.60 -10.18
N LYS A 71 4.80 -7.89 -9.94
CA LYS A 71 5.42 -9.14 -10.41
C LYS A 71 4.77 -10.38 -9.81
N GLN A 72 4.39 -10.33 -8.54
CA GLN A 72 3.75 -11.46 -7.84
C GLN A 72 2.34 -11.73 -8.34
N ILE A 73 1.55 -10.70 -8.67
CA ILE A 73 0.19 -10.90 -9.21
C ILE A 73 0.21 -11.23 -10.71
N GLY A 74 1.26 -10.85 -11.44
CA GLY A 74 1.43 -11.17 -12.86
C GLY A 74 0.56 -10.34 -13.80
N TRP A 75 -0.09 -9.28 -13.31
CA TRP A 75 -0.89 -8.35 -14.08
C TRP A 75 -0.83 -6.94 -13.46
N ARG A 76 -1.38 -5.94 -14.14
CA ARG A 76 -1.32 -4.54 -13.70
C ARG A 76 -2.72 -3.93 -13.58
N PRO A 77 -3.15 -3.54 -12.37
CA PRO A 77 -4.36 -2.74 -12.16
C PRO A 77 -4.31 -1.43 -12.95
N SER A 78 -5.50 -0.93 -13.31
CA SER A 78 -5.67 0.28 -14.13
C SER A 78 -5.10 1.53 -13.44
N GLN A 79 -5.26 1.63 -12.13
CA GLN A 79 -4.73 2.73 -11.32
C GLN A 79 -3.84 2.19 -10.22
N LEU A 80 -2.71 2.86 -10.00
CA LEU A 80 -1.72 2.50 -9.00
C LEU A 80 -1.32 3.71 -8.18
N ALA A 81 -1.31 3.56 -6.86
CA ALA A 81 -0.79 4.60 -5.96
C ALA A 81 0.10 4.01 -4.86
N VAL A 82 0.95 4.87 -4.31
CA VAL A 82 1.80 4.52 -3.16
C VAL A 82 1.68 5.64 -2.17
N PHE A 83 1.18 5.33 -0.97
CA PHE A 83 1.00 6.31 0.08
C PHE A 83 2.00 6.04 1.21
N ALA A 84 2.59 7.11 1.72
CA ALA A 84 3.29 7.03 2.99
C ALA A 84 2.23 6.92 4.10
N GLY A 85 2.41 5.95 4.99
CA GLY A 85 1.51 5.76 6.13
C GLY A 85 1.92 6.60 7.35
N LYS A 86 1.19 6.39 8.44
CA LYS A 86 1.52 6.96 9.75
C LYS A 86 2.62 6.13 10.45
N LEU A 87 3.60 6.83 11.03
CA LEU A 87 4.51 6.29 12.02
C LEU A 87 3.92 6.52 13.42
N ASP A 88 3.69 5.45 14.17
CA ASP A 88 3.06 5.53 15.49
C ASP A 88 3.69 4.49 16.42
N TYR A 89 4.91 4.78 16.92
CA TYR A 89 5.68 3.85 17.75
C TYR A 89 4.98 3.41 19.04
N PRO A 90 4.24 4.30 19.76
CA PRO A 90 3.53 3.90 20.97
C PRO A 90 2.54 2.76 20.73
N ARG A 91 1.88 2.72 19.57
CA ARG A 91 0.89 1.69 19.21
C ARG A 91 1.49 0.35 18.78
N TYR A 92 2.79 0.29 18.51
CA TYR A 92 3.44 -0.93 18.04
C TYR A 92 3.86 -1.85 19.19
N THR A 93 3.80 -3.17 18.94
CA THR A 93 4.38 -4.18 19.83
C THR A 93 5.89 -3.98 19.95
N PHE A 94 6.50 -4.53 21.00
CA PHE A 94 7.94 -4.37 21.24
C PHE A 94 8.79 -4.76 20.01
N TRP A 95 8.50 -5.91 19.39
CA TRP A 95 9.22 -6.40 18.22
C TRP A 95 8.99 -5.55 16.97
N ASP A 96 7.74 -5.17 16.68
CA ASP A 96 7.41 -4.29 15.56
C ASP A 96 8.12 -2.93 15.69
N ARG A 97 8.16 -2.41 16.92
CA ARG A 97 8.86 -1.16 17.25
C ARG A 97 10.34 -1.26 16.92
N GLN A 98 11.04 -2.32 17.32
CA GLN A 98 12.47 -2.46 17.00
C GLN A 98 12.74 -2.60 15.50
N ILE A 99 11.91 -3.38 14.78
CA ILE A 99 12.06 -3.54 13.33
C ILE A 99 11.86 -2.20 12.61
N ILE A 100 10.84 -1.44 12.97
CA ILE A 100 10.57 -0.14 12.36
C ILE A 100 11.70 0.85 12.69
N ARG A 101 12.20 0.85 13.94
CA ARG A 101 13.36 1.67 14.33
C ARG A 101 14.62 1.32 13.54
N PHE A 102 14.87 0.04 13.27
CA PHE A 102 15.99 -0.38 12.42
C PHE A 102 15.84 0.12 10.97
N ILE A 103 14.64 -0.02 10.39
CA ILE A 103 14.35 0.53 9.05
C ILE A 103 14.55 2.05 9.06
N MET A 104 14.11 2.73 10.11
CA MET A 104 14.25 4.18 10.28
C MET A 104 15.70 4.59 10.38
N PHE A 105 16.50 3.89 11.18
CA PHE A 105 17.94 4.10 11.26
C PHE A 105 18.60 3.98 9.87
N LEU A 106 18.38 2.86 9.15
CA LEU A 106 18.90 2.67 7.79
C LEU A 106 18.41 3.72 6.79
N THR A 107 17.18 4.19 6.96
CA THR A 107 16.56 5.17 6.08
C THR A 107 16.75 6.61 6.55
N ARG A 108 17.54 6.85 7.61
CA ARG A 108 17.73 8.17 8.24
C ARG A 108 16.40 8.85 8.60
N GLY A 109 15.54 8.13 9.32
CA GLY A 109 14.27 8.59 9.86
C GLY A 109 14.27 8.62 11.39
N PRO A 110 13.20 9.12 12.00
CA PRO A 110 13.09 9.24 13.44
C PRO A 110 13.03 7.87 14.12
N THR A 111 13.87 7.67 15.14
CA THR A 111 13.99 6.42 15.91
C THR A 111 13.53 6.56 17.36
N ASP A 112 13.07 7.75 17.77
CA ASP A 112 12.54 7.99 19.11
C ASP A 112 11.23 7.20 19.30
N PRO A 113 11.13 6.30 20.30
CA PRO A 113 9.95 5.48 20.54
C PRO A 113 8.67 6.24 20.93
N ALA A 114 8.76 7.54 21.26
CA ALA A 114 7.59 8.40 21.47
C ALA A 114 7.06 9.03 20.17
N THR A 115 7.76 8.85 19.04
CA THR A 115 7.42 9.54 17.79
C THR A 115 6.07 9.06 17.23
N VAL A 116 5.22 10.04 16.94
CA VAL A 116 3.99 9.89 16.16
C VAL A 116 4.01 10.91 15.03
N ILE A 117 4.16 10.47 13.78
CA ILE A 117 4.21 11.34 12.60
C ILE A 117 3.31 10.77 11.51
N GLU A 118 2.46 11.63 10.96
CA GLU A 118 1.69 11.35 9.78
C GLU A 118 2.47 11.78 8.54
N TYR A 119 2.83 10.82 7.68
CA TYR A 119 3.47 11.10 6.39
C TYR A 119 2.48 11.03 5.22
N THR A 120 1.22 10.74 5.50
CA THR A 120 0.20 10.57 4.47
C THR A 120 -0.12 11.92 3.84
N ASP A 121 0.12 12.02 2.55
CA ASP A 121 -0.36 13.13 1.73
C ASP A 121 -1.85 12.88 1.43
N TRP A 122 -2.72 13.47 2.25
CA TRP A 122 -4.16 13.32 2.12
C TRP A 122 -4.71 13.95 0.83
N GLN A 123 -4.06 14.97 0.30
CA GLN A 123 -4.44 15.57 -0.98
C GLN A 123 -4.18 14.60 -2.14
N GLN A 124 -3.07 13.85 -2.09
CA GLN A 124 -2.79 12.77 -3.04
C GLN A 124 -3.80 11.62 -2.92
N VAL A 125 -4.20 11.25 -1.69
CA VAL A 125 -5.24 10.23 -1.48
C VAL A 125 -6.57 10.68 -2.07
N GLU A 126 -6.95 11.94 -1.86
CA GLU A 126 -8.18 12.51 -2.40
C GLU A 126 -8.15 12.54 -3.94
N THR A 127 -7.03 12.97 -4.52
CA THR A 127 -6.85 12.98 -5.98
C THR A 127 -6.97 11.58 -6.57
N PHE A 128 -6.39 10.58 -5.91
CA PHE A 128 -6.53 9.18 -6.32
C PHE A 128 -7.97 8.67 -6.19
N ALA A 129 -8.67 9.03 -5.10
CA ALA A 129 -10.06 8.64 -4.90
C ALA A 129 -10.99 9.27 -5.94
N ARG A 130 -10.80 10.55 -6.26
CA ARG A 130 -11.51 11.24 -7.34
C ARG A 130 -11.23 10.62 -8.70
N ALA A 131 -9.96 10.34 -9.02
CA ALA A 131 -9.61 9.67 -10.27
C ALA A 131 -10.24 8.28 -10.41
N LEU A 132 -10.50 7.58 -9.31
CA LEU A 132 -11.26 6.33 -9.33
C LEU A 132 -12.76 6.58 -9.49
N GLY A 133 -13.32 7.62 -8.87
CA GLY A 133 -14.75 7.94 -8.86
C GLY A 133 -15.26 8.61 -10.15
N ASP A 134 -14.43 9.40 -10.81
CA ASP A 134 -14.81 10.25 -11.94
C ASP A 134 -14.57 9.59 -13.31
N ALA A 135 -14.03 8.36 -13.32
CA ALA A 135 -13.71 7.61 -14.54
C ALA A 135 -14.83 6.69 -14.99
#